data_AF-T1CDA9-F1
#
_entry.id   AF-T1CDA9-F1
#
_cell.length_a   1.000
_cell.length_b   1.000
_cell.length_c   1.000
_cell.angle_alpha   90.00
_cell.angle_beta   90.00
_cell.angle_gamma   90.00
#
_symmetry.space_group_name_H-M   'P 1'
#
loop_
_entity.id
_entity.type
_entity.pdbx_description
1 polymer ?
#
loop_
_entity_poly.entity_id
_entity_poly.type
_entity_poly.pdbx_seq_one_letter_code
_entity_poly.pdbx_strand_id
1 'polypeptide(L)' 'QDFFGSNIGVQGNLDPVIASGDKMSALLQTNKILKNLRHRENYIFNLGHGVLPETDPEVMKNIVEAVHEW' A
#
# COMPACT_ATOMS: atom_id res chain seq x y z
N GLN A 1 -16.72 3.09 -0.90
CA GLN A 1 -17.40 3.61 -2.11
C GLN A 1 -16.41 4.56 -2.75
N ASP A 2 -16.24 4.50 -4.08
CA ASP A 2 -15.36 5.44 -4.75
C ASP A 2 -16.05 6.80 -4.89
N PHE A 3 -15.49 7.83 -4.23
CA PHE A 3 -16.00 9.20 -4.28
C PHE A 3 -15.36 10.03 -5.40
N PHE A 4 -14.28 9.53 -5.99
CA PHE A 4 -13.52 10.24 -7.01
C PHE A 4 -13.80 9.60 -8.37
N GLY A 5 -14.31 10.37 -9.33
CA GLY A 5 -14.55 9.85 -10.68
C GLY A 5 -13.32 9.23 -11.33
N SER A 6 -13.51 8.43 -12.38
CA SER A 6 -12.44 7.67 -13.05
C SER A 6 -11.32 8.54 -13.63
N ASN A 7 -11.58 9.82 -13.87
CA ASN A 7 -10.60 10.78 -14.39
C ASN A 7 -9.60 11.28 -13.34
N ILE A 8 -9.72 10.85 -12.08
CA ILE A 8 -8.83 11.24 -10.99
C ILE A 8 -8.04 10.01 -10.52
N GLY A 9 -6.71 10.10 -10.65
CA GLY A 9 -5.80 9.15 -10.03
C GLY A 9 -5.77 9.33 -8.51
N VAL A 10 -5.71 8.22 -7.77
CA VAL A 10 -5.50 8.27 -6.31
C VAL A 10 -4.20 7.59 -5.95
N GLN A 11 -3.59 8.06 -4.86
CA GLN A 11 -2.34 7.55 -4.34
C GLN A 11 -2.46 7.31 -2.83
N GLY A 12 -1.84 6.25 -2.33
CA GLY A 12 -1.84 5.88 -0.91
C GLY A 12 -1.98 4.37 -0.75
N ASN A 13 -2.41 3.84 0.39
CA ASN A 13 -2.61 4.50 1.67
C ASN A 13 -2.16 3.61 2.85
N LEU A 14 -1.12 2.81 2.66
CA LEU A 14 -0.60 1.94 3.72
C LEU A 14 -0.07 2.78 4.88
N ASP A 15 -0.50 2.46 6.10
CA ASP A 15 -0.02 3.12 7.31
C ASP A 15 1.47 2.82 7.51
N PRO A 16 2.35 3.84 7.64
CA PRO A 16 3.77 3.62 7.88
C PRO A 16 4.07 2.81 9.15
N VAL A 17 3.21 2.88 10.18
CA VAL A 17 3.37 2.08 11.41
C VAL A 17 3.18 0.59 11.12
N ILE A 18 2.28 0.25 10.19
CA ILE A 18 2.11 -1.13 9.75
C ILE A 18 3.28 -1.54 8.87
N ALA A 19 3.74 -0.66 7.98
CA ALA A 19 4.89 -0.92 7.11
C ALA A 19 6.21 -1.07 7.88
N SER A 20 6.36 -0.42 9.04
CA SER A 20 7.50 -0.59 9.95
C SER A 20 7.37 -1.78 10.91
N GLY A 21 6.24 -2.48 10.89
CA GLY A 21 5.98 -3.65 11.71
C GLY A 21 6.59 -4.93 11.12
N ASP A 22 6.00 -6.07 11.47
CA ASP A 22 6.44 -7.35 10.91
C ASP A 22 5.96 -7.55 9.46
N LYS A 23 6.72 -8.36 8.70
CA LYS A 23 6.43 -8.68 7.29
C LYS A 23 5.00 -9.21 7.08
N MET A 24 4.48 -10.04 7.97
CA MET A 24 3.16 -10.65 7.79
C MET A 24 2.05 -9.60 7.90
N SER A 25 2.12 -8.73 8.91
CA SER A 25 1.19 -7.61 9.07
C SER A 25 1.23 -6.65 7.89
N ALA A 26 2.43 -6.30 7.43
CA ALA A 26 2.64 -5.44 6.26
C ALA A 26 2.01 -6.01 4.98
N LEU A 27 2.25 -7.29 4.69
CA LEU A 27 1.71 -7.95 3.49
C LEU A 27 0.20 -8.17 3.58
N LEU A 28 -0.33 -8.50 4.76
CA LEU A 28 -1.76 -8.66 4.98
C LEU A 28 -2.51 -7.36 4.69
N GLN A 29 -2.01 -6.23 5.21
CA GLN A 29 -2.63 -4.93 4.99
C GLN A 29 -2.45 -4.45 3.55
N THR A 30 -1.29 -4.68 2.94
CA THR A 30 -1.06 -4.42 1.51
C THR A 30 -2.10 -5.12 0.63
N ASN A 31 -2.28 -6.42 0.81
CA ASN A 31 -3.28 -7.20 0.07
C ASN A 31 -4.72 -6.70 0.33
N LYS A 32 -5.04 -6.31 1.57
CA LYS A 32 -6.36 -5.75 1.91
C LYS A 32 -6.62 -4.46 1.15
N ILE A 33 -5.64 -3.55 1.06
CA ILE A 33 -5.75 -2.30 0.32
C ILE A 33 -5.95 -2.57 -1.18
N LEU A 34 -5.13 -3.44 -1.77
CA LEU A 34 -5.22 -3.79 -3.20
C LEU A 34 -6.59 -4.41 -3.54
N LYS A 35 -7.10 -5.33 -2.70
CA LYS A 35 -8.45 -5.90 -2.85
C LYS A 35 -9.55 -4.84 -2.79
N ASN A 36 -9.43 -3.86 -1.90
CA ASN A 36 -10.42 -2.81 -1.75
C ASN A 36 -10.45 -1.85 -2.95
N LEU A 37 -9.31 -1.70 -3.64
CA LEU A 37 -9.14 -0.78 -4.78
C LEU A 37 -9.05 -1.50 -6.13
N ARG A 38 -9.32 -2.82 -6.17
CA ARG A 38 -9.19 -3.66 -7.38
C ARG A 38 -9.88 -3.17 -8.64
N HIS A 39 -10.95 -2.38 -8.47
CA HIS A 39 -11.77 -1.86 -9.58
C HIS A 39 -11.37 -0.44 -10.00
N ARG A 40 -10.31 0.11 -9.39
CA ARG A 40 -9.81 1.44 -9.69
C ARG A 40 -8.58 1.34 -10.59
N GLU A 41 -8.76 1.66 -11.85
CA GLU A 41 -7.69 1.58 -12.87
C GLU A 41 -6.56 2.60 -12.62
N ASN A 42 -6.88 3.76 -12.03
CA ASN A 42 -5.93 4.85 -11.79
C ASN A 42 -5.50 4.91 -10.32
N TYR A 43 -4.83 3.86 -9.84
CA TYR A 43 -4.36 3.76 -8.46
C TYR A 43 -2.84 3.58 -8.39
N ILE A 44 -2.18 4.43 -7.60
CA ILE A 44 -0.76 4.33 -7.28
C ILE A 44 -0.65 3.91 -5.81
N PHE A 45 -0.20 2.69 -5.55
CA PHE A 45 0.08 2.27 -4.19
C PHE A 45 1.19 3.12 -3.58
N ASN A 46 1.00 3.59 -2.35
CA ASN A 46 1.98 4.33 -1.60
C ASN A 46 1.69 4.20 -0.09
N LEU A 47 2.61 4.68 0.74
CA LEU A 47 2.32 4.91 2.15
C LEU A 47 1.41 6.14 2.30
N GLY A 48 0.68 6.23 3.42
CA GLY A 48 -0.14 7.40 3.77
C GLY A 48 0.70 8.60 4.25
N HIS A 49 1.91 8.34 4.74
CA HIS A 49 2.90 9.33 5.16
C HIS A 49 4.31 8.82 4.83
N GLY A 50 5.35 9.55 5.25
CA GLY A 50 6.73 9.13 5.05
C GLY A 50 7.06 7.80 5.73
N VAL A 51 8.04 7.10 5.16
CA VAL A 51 8.65 5.91 5.77
C VAL A 51 9.23 6.28 7.14
N LEU A 52 9.04 5.42 8.14
CA LEU A 52 9.60 5.65 9.46
C LEU A 52 11.10 5.29 9.47
N PRO A 53 11.95 6.01 10.22
CA PRO A 53 13.39 5.73 10.27
C PRO A 53 13.76 4.30 10.68
N GLU A 54 12.93 3.68 11.51
CA GLU A 54 13.08 2.31 12.01
C GLU A 54 12.54 1.22 11.07
N THR A 55 11.93 1.59 9.95
CA THR A 55 11.39 0.63 8.99
C THR A 55 12.50 -0.26 8.43
N ASP A 56 12.35 -1.57 8.57
CA ASP A 56 13.24 -2.55 7.94
C ASP A 56 13.12 -2.47 6.40
N PRO A 57 14.22 -2.17 5.68
CA PRO A 57 14.22 -2.13 4.22
C PRO A 57 13.75 -3.44 3.56
N GLU A 58 13.96 -4.59 4.21
CA GLU A 58 13.49 -5.87 3.69
C GLU A 58 11.96 -5.96 3.73
N VAL A 59 11.31 -5.44 4.78
CA VAL A 59 9.83 -5.37 4.82
C VAL A 59 9.32 -4.46 3.69
N MET A 60 9.96 -3.32 3.45
CA MET A 60 9.61 -2.44 2.33
C MET A 60 9.78 -3.11 0.98
N LYS A 61 10.86 -3.87 0.77
CA LYS A 61 11.08 -4.63 -0.46
C LYS A 61 9.97 -5.66 -0.67
N ASN A 62 9.59 -6.40 0.37
CA ASN A 62 8.50 -7.37 0.31
C ASN A 62 7.15 -6.70 -0.03
N ILE A 63 6.87 -5.49 0.48
CA ILE A 63 5.68 -4.71 0.11
C ILE A 63 5.72 -4.36 -1.38
N VAL A 64 6.85 -3.85 -1.87
CA VAL A 64 7.02 -3.46 -3.29
C VAL A 64 6.83 -4.66 -4.22
N GLU A 65 7.44 -5.80 -3.91
CA GLU A 65 7.26 -7.04 -4.66
C GLU A 65 5.79 -7.47 -4.68
N ALA A 66 5.13 -7.50 -3.51
CA ALA A 66 3.72 -7.87 -3.40
C ALA A 66 2.78 -6.93 -4.17
N VAL A 67 3.09 -5.64 -4.27
CA VAL A 67 2.29 -4.68 -5.05
C VAL A 67 2.43 -4.93 -6.56
N HIS A 68 3.62 -5.28 -7.04
CA HIS A 68 3.84 -5.54 -8.46
C HIS A 68 3.38 -6.94 -8.91
N GLU A 69 3.30 -7.91 -8.01
CA GLU A 69 2.87 -9.28 -8.31
C GLU A 69 1.35 -9.51 -8.19
N TRP A 70 0.62 -8.59 -7.56
CA TRP A 70 -0.83 -8.72 -7.28
C TRP A 70 -1.70 -8.43 -8.51
#